data_AF-A0A962LZV4-F1
#
_entry.id   AF-A0A962LZV4-F1
#
_cell.length_a   1.000
_cell.length_b   1.000
_cell.length_c   1.000
_cell.angle_alpha   90.00
_cell.angle_beta   90.00
_cell.angle_gamma   90.00
#
_symmetry.space_group_name_H-M   'P 1'
#
loop_
_entity.id
_entity.type
_entity.pdbx_description
1 polymer ?
#
loop_
_entity_poly.entity_id
_entity_poly.type
_entity_poly.pdbx_seq_one_letter_code
_entity_poly.pdbx_strand_id
1 'polypeptide(L)'
;MSSDGINSGRRKFLTAATSVVGVAGAVGIAVPFVGSWNPSARAKAAGAPVKADISKLEPGQMVVVEWRGKPVYVVNRTDAQLEELPNLNGLLKDPDSLISEQPAYIKGIDRSIQPNLLVVVGLCTHLGCAPKFRPEVGAADLG
;
A
#
# COMPACT_ATOMS: atom_id res chain seq x y z
N MET A 1 65.78 2.61 -36.47
CA MET A 1 64.61 2.60 -35.56
C MET A 1 63.38 2.87 -36.40
N SER A 2 62.64 1.81 -36.74
CA SER A 2 61.45 1.95 -37.57
C SER A 2 60.43 2.80 -36.83
N SER A 3 60.10 3.95 -37.39
CA SER A 3 58.99 4.79 -36.94
C SER A 3 57.69 4.09 -37.32
N ASP A 4 57.29 3.08 -36.55
CA ASP A 4 55.99 2.45 -36.67
C ASP A 4 54.93 3.48 -36.27
N GLY A 5 54.26 4.06 -37.28
CA GLY A 5 53.17 4.98 -37.10
C GLY A 5 52.13 4.39 -36.15
N ILE A 6 51.72 5.16 -35.15
CA ILE A 6 50.73 4.77 -34.14
C ILE A 6 49.53 4.10 -34.83
N ASN A 7 49.29 2.82 -34.52
CA ASN A 7 48.14 2.09 -35.06
C ASN A 7 46.85 2.61 -34.41
N SER A 8 46.27 3.64 -35.04
CA SER A 8 45.06 4.32 -34.59
C SER A 8 43.86 3.36 -34.46
N GLY A 9 43.77 2.34 -35.33
CA GLY A 9 42.71 1.33 -35.27
C GLY A 9 42.77 0.48 -34.00
N ARG A 10 43.94 -0.06 -33.66
CA ARG A 10 44.16 -0.83 -32.42
C ARG A 10 43.90 0.02 -31.17
N ARG A 11 44.34 1.28 -31.18
CA ARG A 11 44.09 2.22 -30.06
C ARG A 11 42.60 2.47 -29.86
N LYS A 12 41.87 2.81 -30.93
CA LYS A 12 40.41 3.02 -30.89
C LYS A 12 39.67 1.76 -30.43
N PHE A 13 40.08 0.59 -30.91
CA PHE A 13 39.50 -0.69 -30.50
C PHE A 13 39.67 -0.93 -28.99
N LEU A 14 40.91 -0.80 -28.48
CA LEU A 14 41.18 -0.99 -27.04
C LEU A 14 40.43 0.03 -26.18
N THR A 15 40.38 1.31 -26.60
CA THR A 15 39.58 2.33 -25.90
C THR A 15 38.10 1.95 -25.89
N ALA A 16 37.51 1.58 -27.03
CA ALA A 16 36.10 1.22 -27.11
C ALA A 16 35.77 -0.02 -26.28
N ALA A 17 36.58 -1.08 -26.39
CA ALA A 17 36.40 -2.30 -25.62
C ALA A 17 36.48 -2.05 -24.11
N THR A 18 37.48 -1.28 -23.66
CA THR A 18 37.63 -0.94 -22.24
C THR A 18 36.46 -0.10 -21.74
N SER A 19 35.99 0.87 -22.52
CA SER A 19 34.82 1.68 -22.16
C SER A 19 33.55 0.85 -22.05
N VAL A 20 33.32 -0.08 -22.99
CA VAL A 20 32.15 -0.98 -22.95
C VAL A 20 32.17 -1.85 -21.70
N VAL A 21 33.31 -2.47 -21.40
CA VAL A 21 33.46 -3.29 -20.17
C VAL A 21 33.28 -2.44 -18.92
N GLY A 22 33.84 -1.23 -18.89
CA GLY A 22 33.67 -0.30 -17.78
C GLY A 22 32.22 0.08 -17.53
N VAL A 23 31.46 0.40 -18.59
CA VAL A 23 30.02 0.69 -18.50
C VAL A 23 29.23 -0.53 -18.03
N ALA A 24 29.51 -1.71 -18.58
CA ALA A 24 28.86 -2.95 -18.16
C ALA A 24 29.11 -3.25 -16.67
N GLY A 25 30.35 -3.06 -16.19
CA GLY A 25 30.69 -3.19 -14.77
C GLY A 25 29.96 -2.19 -13.89
N ALA A 26 29.91 -0.91 -14.30
CA ALA A 26 29.19 0.13 -13.57
C ALA A 26 27.68 -0.18 -13.44
N VAL A 27 27.04 -0.62 -14.52
CA VAL A 27 25.65 -1.07 -14.51
C VAL A 27 25.49 -2.31 -13.61
N GLY A 28 26.42 -3.26 -13.70
CA GLY A 28 26.42 -4.48 -12.89
C GLY A 28 26.48 -4.23 -11.38
N ILE A 29 27.07 -3.11 -10.94
CA ILE A 29 27.08 -2.68 -9.54
C ILE A 29 25.84 -1.83 -9.20
N ALA A 30 25.49 -0.88 -10.07
CA ALA A 30 24.41 0.07 -9.80
C ALA A 30 23.04 -0.61 -9.68
N VAL A 31 22.76 -1.60 -10.53
CA VAL A 31 21.46 -2.30 -10.54
C VAL A 31 21.15 -3.01 -9.22
N PRO A 32 22.00 -3.92 -8.69
CA PRO A 32 21.73 -4.56 -7.40
C PRO A 32 21.84 -3.57 -6.22
N PHE A 33 22.67 -2.53 -6.32
CA PHE A 33 22.75 -1.49 -5.28
C PHE A 33 21.42 -0.77 -5.12
N VAL A 34 20.84 -0.25 -6.20
CA VAL A 34 19.49 0.36 -6.18
C VAL A 34 18.44 -0.70 -5.84
N GLY A 35 18.60 -1.91 -6.37
CA GLY A 35 17.73 -3.04 -6.07
C GLY A 35 17.65 -3.39 -4.58
N SER A 36 18.72 -3.13 -3.81
CA SER A 36 18.77 -3.38 -2.37
C SER A 36 17.83 -2.49 -1.54
N TRP A 37 17.35 -1.39 -2.10
CA TRP A 37 16.34 -0.53 -1.46
C TRP A 37 14.91 -1.08 -1.57
N ASN A 38 14.69 -2.11 -2.40
CA ASN A 38 13.38 -2.77 -2.48
C ASN A 38 13.09 -3.59 -1.22
N PRO A 39 11.81 -3.90 -0.95
CA PRO A 39 11.42 -4.73 0.19
C PRO A 39 12.15 -6.08 0.21
N SER A 40 12.78 -6.40 1.33
CA SER A 40 13.48 -7.66 1.55
C SER A 40 12.54 -8.86 1.53
N ALA A 41 13.09 -10.08 1.37
CA ALA A 41 12.29 -11.31 1.43
C ALA A 41 11.53 -11.44 2.76
N ARG A 42 12.15 -11.04 3.88
CA ARG A 42 11.50 -10.99 5.21
C ARG A 42 10.32 -10.03 5.23
N ALA A 43 10.48 -8.83 4.67
CA ALA A 43 9.41 -7.83 4.58
C ALA A 43 8.25 -8.31 3.69
N LYS A 44 8.55 -9.00 2.58
CA LYS A 44 7.53 -9.61 1.71
C LYS A 44 6.80 -10.76 2.43
N ALA A 45 7.52 -11.60 3.16
CA ALA A 45 6.95 -12.72 3.92
C ALA A 45 6.04 -12.25 5.07
N ALA A 46 6.38 -11.13 5.72
CA ALA A 46 5.53 -10.49 6.73
C ALA A 46 4.18 -9.99 6.19
N GLY A 47 3.98 -10.00 4.85
CA GLY A 47 2.69 -9.70 4.23
C GLY A 47 1.78 -10.89 3.98
N ALA A 48 2.08 -12.06 4.55
CA ALA A 48 1.17 -13.19 4.54
C ALA A 48 -0.22 -12.83 5.11
N PRO A 49 -1.30 -13.51 4.68
CA PRO A 49 -2.63 -13.32 5.25
C PRO A 49 -2.64 -13.58 6.76
N VAL A 50 -3.31 -12.71 7.51
CA VAL A 50 -3.53 -12.87 8.96
C VAL A 50 -4.97 -13.30 9.19
N LYS A 51 -5.18 -14.21 10.15
CA LYS A 51 -6.52 -14.58 10.62
C LYS A 51 -6.80 -13.85 11.92
N ALA A 52 -7.96 -13.19 11.99
CA ALA A 52 -8.45 -12.55 13.20
C ALA A 52 -9.75 -13.21 13.63
N ASP A 53 -9.86 -13.54 14.92
CA ASP A 53 -11.11 -14.00 15.52
C ASP A 53 -11.97 -12.79 15.90
N ILE A 54 -13.19 -12.75 15.39
CA ILE A 54 -14.17 -11.68 15.60
C ILE A 54 -15.41 -12.17 16.35
N SER A 55 -15.37 -13.38 16.91
CA SER A 55 -16.51 -14.02 17.60
C SER A 55 -17.05 -13.23 18.79
N LYS A 56 -16.20 -12.40 19.42
CA LYS A 56 -16.54 -11.57 20.58
C LYS A 56 -16.82 -10.11 20.24
N LEU A 57 -16.84 -9.76 18.95
CA LEU A 57 -17.01 -8.38 18.51
C LEU A 57 -18.49 -7.99 18.55
N GLU A 58 -18.87 -7.14 19.51
CA GLU A 58 -20.26 -6.71 19.67
C GLU A 58 -20.61 -5.57 18.70
N PRO A 59 -21.90 -5.36 18.37
CA PRO A 59 -22.33 -4.21 17.57
C PRO A 59 -21.85 -2.88 18.16
N GLY A 60 -21.37 -1.99 17.30
CA GLY A 60 -20.76 -0.70 17.66
C GLY A 60 -19.27 -0.78 18.04
N GLN A 61 -18.71 -1.97 18.23
CA GLN A 61 -17.30 -2.12 18.60
C GLN A 61 -16.38 -2.21 17.37
N MET A 62 -15.13 -1.85 17.62
CA MET A 62 -14.03 -2.02 16.66
C MET A 62 -12.88 -2.75 17.32
N VAL A 63 -12.28 -3.68 16.58
CA VAL A 63 -10.97 -4.25 16.90
C VAL A 63 -9.95 -3.83 15.84
N VAL A 64 -8.70 -3.69 16.28
CA VAL A 64 -7.57 -3.37 15.40
C VAL A 64 -6.70 -4.62 15.27
N VAL A 65 -6.47 -5.03 14.02
CA VAL A 65 -5.63 -6.16 13.66
C VAL A 65 -4.43 -5.63 12.88
N GLU A 66 -3.23 -6.06 13.23
CA GLU A 66 -2.04 -5.69 12.45
C GLU A 66 -1.90 -6.57 11.21
N TRP A 67 -1.74 -5.95 10.04
CA TRP A 67 -1.39 -6.63 8.79
C TRP A 67 -0.36 -5.80 8.03
N ARG A 68 0.80 -6.40 7.70
CA ARG A 68 1.90 -5.71 6.98
C ARG A 68 2.40 -4.44 7.70
N GLY A 69 2.38 -4.42 9.03
CA GLY A 69 2.71 -3.23 9.82
C GLY A 69 1.68 -2.09 9.69
N LYS A 70 0.51 -2.36 9.12
CA LYS A 70 -0.60 -1.42 8.98
C LYS A 70 -1.75 -1.85 9.91
N PRO A 71 -2.45 -0.92 10.55
CA PRO A 71 -3.67 -1.24 11.27
C PRO A 71 -4.78 -1.59 10.26
N VAL A 72 -5.47 -2.69 10.50
CA VAL A 72 -6.72 -3.06 9.83
C VAL A 72 -7.82 -2.93 10.86
N TYR A 73 -8.83 -2.14 10.55
CA TYR A 73 -9.98 -1.94 11.41
C TYR A 73 -11.06 -2.93 11.01
N VAL A 74 -11.57 -3.65 12.00
CA VAL A 74 -12.76 -4.49 11.86
C VAL A 74 -13.81 -3.92 12.79
N VAL A 75 -14.86 -3.36 12.21
CA VAL A 75 -15.98 -2.74 12.92
C VAL A 75 -17.21 -3.60 12.72
N ASN A 76 -17.90 -3.96 13.81
CA ASN A 76 -19.23 -4.53 13.73
C ASN A 76 -20.24 -3.39 13.84
N ARG A 77 -20.78 -2.95 12.70
CA ARG A 77 -21.74 -1.86 12.59
C ARG A 77 -23.08 -2.28 13.19
N THR A 78 -23.73 -1.34 13.86
CA THR A 78 -25.11 -1.49 14.34
C THR A 78 -26.11 -1.34 13.20
N ASP A 79 -27.32 -1.87 13.38
CA ASP A 79 -28.39 -1.74 12.38
C ASP A 79 -28.72 -0.27 12.08
N ALA A 80 -28.77 0.57 13.12
CA ALA A 80 -28.98 2.01 12.96
C ALA A 80 -27.90 2.69 12.10
N GLN A 81 -26.64 2.25 12.20
CA GLN A 81 -25.57 2.76 11.35
C GLN A 81 -25.75 2.34 9.89
N LEU A 82 -26.23 1.13 9.63
CA LEU A 82 -26.46 0.62 8.27
C LEU A 82 -27.65 1.31 7.61
N GLU A 83 -28.73 1.52 8.36
CA GLU A 83 -29.93 2.22 7.88
C GLU A 83 -29.63 3.68 7.50
N GLU A 84 -28.67 4.31 8.16
CA GLU A 84 -28.32 5.71 7.90
C GLU A 84 -27.40 5.91 6.68
N LEU A 85 -26.63 4.89 6.26
CA LEU A 85 -25.64 5.01 5.16
C LEU A 85 -26.20 5.67 3.89
N PRO A 86 -27.38 5.28 3.36
CA PRO A 86 -27.90 5.85 2.12
C PRO A 86 -28.24 7.34 2.24
N ASN A 87 -28.54 7.83 3.45
CA ASN A 87 -28.96 9.20 3.71
C ASN A 87 -27.77 10.18 3.73
N LEU A 88 -26.54 9.67 3.83
CA LEU A 88 -25.34 10.50 3.96
C LEU A 88 -24.68 10.87 2.62
N ASN A 89 -25.14 10.30 1.50
CA ASN A 89 -24.46 10.43 0.20
C ASN A 89 -24.19 11.89 -0.24
N GLY A 90 -25.12 12.82 0.06
CA GLY A 90 -24.96 14.24 -0.27
C GLY A 90 -23.90 14.97 0.57
N LEU A 91 -23.42 14.38 1.66
CA LEU A 91 -22.43 14.93 2.58
C LEU A 91 -21.03 14.35 2.36
N LEU A 92 -20.92 13.29 1.55
CA LEU A 92 -19.67 12.57 1.33
C LEU A 92 -18.94 13.09 0.09
N LYS A 93 -17.61 13.19 0.17
CA LYS A 93 -16.77 13.52 -0.99
C LYS A 93 -16.77 12.43 -2.05
N ASP A 94 -16.89 11.16 -1.63
CA ASP A 94 -16.87 9.99 -2.50
C ASP A 94 -17.88 8.92 -2.00
N PRO A 95 -19.19 9.14 -2.20
CA PRO A 95 -20.24 8.22 -1.72
C PRO A 95 -20.15 6.85 -2.43
N ASP A 96 -19.76 6.85 -3.70
CA ASP A 96 -19.67 5.63 -4.51
C ASP A 96 -18.32 4.91 -4.41
N SER A 97 -17.40 5.41 -3.58
CA SER A 97 -16.06 4.84 -3.38
C SER A 97 -15.26 4.70 -4.70
N LEU A 98 -15.46 5.60 -5.67
CA LEU A 98 -14.89 5.49 -7.02
C LEU A 98 -13.36 5.63 -7.03
N ILE A 99 -12.79 6.33 -6.04
CA ILE A 99 -11.32 6.47 -5.91
C ILE A 99 -10.73 5.41 -4.98
N SER A 100 -11.57 4.55 -4.40
CA SER A 100 -11.15 3.53 -3.45
C SER A 100 -10.68 2.26 -4.16
N GLU A 101 -9.53 1.73 -3.77
CA GLU A 101 -9.09 0.40 -4.21
C GLU A 101 -9.88 -0.67 -3.44
N GLN A 102 -10.87 -1.28 -4.11
CA GLN A 102 -11.72 -2.30 -3.54
C GLN A 102 -11.53 -3.65 -4.25
N PRO A 103 -11.59 -4.79 -3.52
CA PRO A 103 -11.62 -6.10 -4.16
C PRO A 103 -12.84 -6.24 -5.08
N ALA A 104 -12.70 -6.91 -6.22
CA ALA A 104 -13.76 -7.03 -7.23
C ALA A 104 -15.06 -7.72 -6.72
N TYR A 105 -14.96 -8.48 -5.63
CA TYR A 105 -16.08 -9.15 -4.98
C TYR A 105 -16.85 -8.26 -3.98
N ILE A 106 -16.32 -7.08 -3.65
CA ILE A 106 -16.99 -6.09 -2.79
C ILE A 106 -17.77 -5.12 -3.66
N LYS A 107 -19.09 -5.07 -3.47
CA LYS A 107 -20.02 -4.23 -4.22
C LYS A 107 -21.09 -3.68 -3.28
N GLY A 108 -21.86 -2.69 -3.74
CA GLY A 108 -22.98 -2.12 -2.98
C GLY A 108 -22.54 -1.20 -1.83
N ILE A 109 -23.49 -0.43 -1.31
CA ILE A 109 -23.25 0.72 -0.41
C ILE A 109 -22.44 0.31 0.85
N ASP A 110 -22.67 -0.90 1.37
CA ASP A 110 -22.04 -1.34 2.62
C ASP A 110 -20.54 -1.64 2.49
N ARG A 111 -20.04 -1.82 1.26
CA ARG A 111 -18.66 -2.20 0.92
C ARG A 111 -18.15 -3.40 1.75
N SER A 112 -19.01 -4.41 1.89
CA SER A 112 -18.74 -5.57 2.74
C SER A 112 -19.38 -6.83 2.18
N ILE A 113 -18.87 -8.00 2.59
CA ILE A 113 -19.50 -9.30 2.30
C ILE A 113 -20.69 -9.52 3.23
N GLN A 114 -20.54 -9.15 4.51
CA GLN A 114 -21.60 -9.14 5.50
C GLN A 114 -21.85 -7.67 5.88
N PRO A 115 -23.07 -7.13 5.68
CA PRO A 115 -23.36 -5.71 5.86
C PRO A 115 -22.88 -5.14 7.20
N ASN A 116 -23.03 -5.88 8.29
CA ASN A 116 -22.59 -5.40 9.61
C ASN A 116 -21.05 -5.34 9.74
N LEU A 117 -20.27 -6.14 9.01
CA LEU A 117 -18.82 -6.17 9.15
C LEU A 117 -18.11 -5.25 8.17
N LEU A 118 -17.60 -4.12 8.68
CA LEU A 118 -16.70 -3.24 7.93
C LEU A 118 -15.25 -3.66 8.19
N VAL A 119 -14.52 -4.01 7.12
CA VAL A 119 -13.10 -4.32 7.17
C VAL A 119 -12.35 -3.34 6.28
N VAL A 120 -11.49 -2.50 6.88
CA VAL A 120 -10.75 -1.47 6.14
C VAL A 120 -9.31 -1.39 6.61
N VAL A 121 -8.41 -1.01 5.70
CA VAL A 121 -7.06 -0.59 6.08
C VAL A 121 -7.18 0.76 6.78
N GLY A 122 -6.86 0.81 8.07
CA GLY A 122 -6.99 1.98 8.95
C GLY A 122 -5.94 3.05 8.69
N LEU A 123 -5.69 3.39 7.44
CA LEU A 123 -4.75 4.42 7.02
C LEU A 123 -5.52 5.57 6.36
N CYS A 124 -5.40 6.76 6.91
CA CYS A 124 -5.94 7.97 6.30
C CYS A 124 -5.38 8.14 4.88
N THR A 125 -6.26 8.34 3.90
CA THR A 125 -5.90 8.49 2.48
C THR A 125 -5.15 9.78 2.16
N HIS A 126 -4.98 10.69 3.14
CA HIS A 126 -4.14 11.88 3.00
C HIS A 126 -2.65 11.53 3.12
N LEU A 127 -2.19 11.14 4.31
CA LEU A 127 -0.77 10.89 4.60
C LEU A 127 -0.53 9.64 5.46
N GLY A 128 -1.54 8.78 5.62
CA GLY A 128 -1.37 7.47 6.25
C GLY A 128 -1.46 7.44 7.79
N CYS A 129 -1.83 8.53 8.45
CA CYS A 129 -2.10 8.49 9.90
C CYS A 129 -3.24 7.52 10.21
N ALA A 130 -3.21 6.88 11.39
CA ALA A 130 -4.27 6.01 11.86
C ALA A 130 -5.46 6.85 12.38
N PRO A 131 -6.65 6.80 11.74
CA PRO A 131 -7.82 7.56 12.22
C PRO A 131 -8.28 7.03 13.58
N LYS A 132 -8.65 7.92 14.49
CA LYS A 132 -9.25 7.52 15.77
C LYS A 132 -10.68 7.03 15.52
N PHE A 133 -11.05 5.93 16.18
CA PHE A 133 -12.41 5.43 16.15
C PHE A 133 -13.32 6.29 17.04
N ARG A 134 -14.40 6.79 16.46
CA ARG A 134 -15.41 7.63 17.12
C ARG A 134 -16.78 7.11 16.70
N PRO A 135 -17.44 6.28 17.52
CA PRO A 135 -18.74 5.71 17.16
C PRO A 135 -19.89 6.70 17.31
N GLU A 136 -19.69 7.80 18.05
CA GLU A 136 -20.73 8.77 18.40
C GLU A 136 -20.83 9.90 17.36
N VAL A 137 -22.06 10.22 16.96
CA VAL A 137 -22.35 11.33 16.05
C VAL A 137 -22.22 12.66 16.80
N GLY A 138 -21.43 13.60 16.29
CA GLY A 138 -21.26 14.92 16.91
C GLY A 138 -20.47 14.88 18.22
N ALA A 139 -19.39 14.08 18.27
CA ALA A 139 -18.54 13.98 19.45
C ALA A 139 -18.16 15.37 19.99
N ALA A 140 -18.46 15.61 21.27
CA ALA A 140 -18.41 16.93 21.90
C ALA A 140 -17.04 17.64 21.86
N ASP A 141 -15.97 16.90 21.57
CA ASP A 141 -14.62 17.44 21.42
C ASP A 141 -14.30 17.99 20.01
N LEU A 142 -15.24 17.91 19.06
CA LEU A 142 -15.03 18.33 17.67
C LEU A 142 -15.62 19.71 17.31
N GLY A 143 -16.32 20.37 18.24
CA GLY A 143 -16.81 21.75 18.10
C GLY A 143 -18.10 21.88 17.32
#